data_AF-A0A5B2Z9H2-F1
#
_entry.id   AF-A0A5B2Z9H2-F1
#
_cell.length_a   1.000
_cell.length_b   1.000
_cell.length_c   1.000
_cell.angle_alpha   90.00
_cell.angle_beta   90.00
_cell.angle_gamma   90.00
#
_symmetry.space_group_name_H-M   'P 1'
#
loop_
_entity.id
_entity.type
_entity.pdbx_description
1 polymer ?
#
loop_
_entity_poly.entity_id
_entity_poly.type
_entity_poly.pdbx_seq_one_letter_code
_entity_poly.pdbx_strand_id
1 'polypeptide(L)'
;MQIRHCAEKSNVDESLLIIDPIQIRHVIVKSAKLSSISGLIDPKSHLNLDYPYHLVKQCIIAEKFEIGSKVEMSEGGFLFAEMDPSNYQHYGKYDYTQNLQNMINAVKKIRDNNPNSLDNSKKDP
;
A
#
# COMPACT_ATOMS: atom_id res chain seq x y z
N MET A 1 3.18 14.55 5.01
CA MET A 1 3.18 13.09 5.25
C MET A 1 3.19 12.40 3.89
N GLN A 2 4.22 11.63 3.56
CA GLN A 2 4.32 11.00 2.25
C GLN A 2 3.95 9.52 2.36
N ILE A 3 2.86 9.14 1.68
CA ILE A 3 2.44 7.76 1.54
C ILE A 3 3.26 7.12 0.42
N ARG A 4 3.75 5.90 0.65
CA ARG A 4 4.59 5.15 -0.29
C ARG A 4 4.00 3.75 -0.50
N HIS A 5 4.18 3.19 -1.70
CA HIS A 5 3.99 1.76 -1.92
C HIS A 5 5.18 1.00 -1.34
N CYS A 6 4.89 -0.11 -0.69
CA CYS A 6 5.89 -0.94 -0.01
C CYS A 6 5.61 -2.41 -0.29
N ALA A 7 6.68 -3.15 -0.52
CA ALA A 7 6.70 -4.60 -0.51
C ALA A 7 7.47 -5.08 0.73
N GLU A 8 7.08 -6.24 1.25
CA GLU A 8 7.93 -6.95 2.21
C GLU A 8 9.08 -7.63 1.46
N LYS A 9 10.26 -7.75 2.08
CA LYS A 9 11.44 -8.38 1.49
C LYS A 9 11.19 -9.81 1.00
N SER A 10 10.32 -10.55 1.69
CA SER A 10 9.87 -11.89 1.30
C SER A 10 9.08 -11.92 -0.01
N ASN A 11 8.59 -10.77 -0.48
CA ASN A 11 7.81 -10.57 -1.70
C ASN A 11 8.60 -9.88 -2.81
N VAL A 12 9.93 -9.89 -2.72
CA VAL A 12 10.85 -9.31 -3.71
C VAL A 12 11.88 -10.37 -4.06
N ASP A 13 12.12 -10.57 -5.35
CA ASP A 13 13.13 -11.53 -5.82
C ASP A 13 14.55 -10.94 -5.84
N GLU A 14 15.52 -11.76 -6.22
CA GLU A 14 16.93 -11.36 -6.28
C GLU A 14 17.22 -10.26 -7.32
N SER A 15 16.34 -10.10 -8.31
CA SER A 15 16.43 -9.06 -9.35
C SER A 15 15.70 -7.77 -8.96
N LEU A 16 15.24 -7.66 -7.71
CA LEU A 16 14.42 -6.56 -7.19
C LEU A 16 13.08 -6.42 -7.91
N LEU A 17 12.49 -7.51 -8.41
CA LEU A 17 11.13 -7.52 -8.92
C LEU A 17 10.14 -7.97 -7.84
N ILE A 18 8.96 -7.36 -7.85
CA ILE A 18 7.87 -7.74 -6.96
C ILE A 18 7.28 -9.07 -7.41
N ILE A 19 7.19 -10.04 -6.50
CA ILE A 19 6.70 -11.41 -6.77
C ILE A 19 5.17 -11.43 -6.84
N ASP A 20 4.50 -10.97 -5.78
CA ASP A 20 3.04 -10.88 -5.70
C ASP A 20 2.60 -9.41 -5.52
N PRO A 21 2.11 -8.75 -6.60
CA PRO A 21 1.61 -7.37 -6.55
C PRO A 21 0.49 -7.14 -5.52
N ILE A 22 -0.35 -8.15 -5.24
CA ILE A 22 -1.52 -7.94 -4.37
C ILE A 22 -1.15 -7.90 -2.88
N GLN A 23 0.09 -8.24 -2.50
CA GLN A 23 0.60 -8.10 -1.14
C GLN A 23 1.17 -6.71 -0.85
N ILE A 24 1.25 -5.83 -1.85
CA ILE A 24 1.77 -4.47 -1.67
C ILE A 24 0.85 -3.68 -0.74
N ARG A 25 1.44 -2.86 0.12
CA ARG A 25 0.74 -1.99 1.06
C ARG A 25 1.17 -0.54 0.91
N HIS A 26 0.27 0.37 1.29
CA HIS A 26 0.66 1.75 1.54
C HIS A 26 1.29 1.88 2.92
N VAL A 27 2.38 2.63 3.02
CA VAL A 27 3.08 2.87 4.28
C VAL A 27 3.51 4.33 4.40
N ILE A 28 3.85 4.72 5.63
CA ILE A 28 4.58 5.97 5.92
C ILE A 28 5.89 5.59 6.58
N VAL A 29 7.00 6.12 6.07
CA VAL A 29 8.34 5.88 6.62
C VAL A 29 8.83 7.12 7.37
N LYS A 30 9.44 6.89 8.54
CA LYS A 30 10.20 7.89 9.29
C LYS A 30 11.52 7.28 9.75
N SER A 31 12.62 8.00 9.57
CA SER A 31 13.96 7.55 10.00
C SER A 31 14.30 6.12 9.54
N ALA A 32 14.05 5.84 8.25
CA ALA A 32 14.24 4.53 7.61
C ALA A 32 13.50 3.36 8.30
N LYS A 33 12.38 3.64 8.96
CA LYS A 33 11.50 2.63 9.58
C LYS A 33 10.04 2.86 9.23
N LEU A 34 9.26 1.78 9.19
CA LEU A 34 7.81 1.86 9.04
C LEU A 34 7.21 2.56 10.26
N SER A 35 6.51 3.68 10.04
CA SER A 35 5.81 4.44 11.08
C SER A 35 4.29 4.26 11.03
N SER A 36 3.77 3.83 9.88
CA SER A 36 2.36 3.47 9.69
C SER A 36 2.27 2.50 8.51
N ILE A 37 1.36 1.54 8.61
CA ILE A 37 1.06 0.53 7.59
C ILE A 37 -0.45 0.56 7.35
N SER A 38 -0.84 0.66 6.09
CA SER A 38 -2.23 0.64 5.65
C SER A 38 -2.62 -0.75 5.12
N GLY A 39 -3.82 -0.82 4.56
CA GLY A 39 -4.31 -1.99 3.83
C GLY A 39 -3.50 -2.30 2.57
N LEU A 40 -3.86 -3.45 1.99
CA LEU A 40 -3.39 -3.86 0.67
C LEU A 40 -3.84 -2.86 -0.40
N ILE A 41 -3.09 -2.76 -1.49
CA ILE A 41 -3.51 -2.00 -2.65
C ILE A 41 -4.76 -2.61 -3.29
N ASP A 42 -5.55 -1.77 -3.96
CA ASP A 42 -6.63 -2.23 -4.85
C ASP A 42 -6.06 -2.40 -6.28
N PRO A 43 -6.04 -3.62 -6.85
CA PRO A 43 -5.53 -3.86 -8.20
C PRO A 43 -6.18 -2.99 -9.27
N LYS A 44 -7.47 -2.67 -9.13
CA LYS A 44 -8.21 -1.88 -10.13
C LYS A 44 -7.77 -0.42 -10.22
N SER A 45 -7.11 0.09 -9.18
CA SER A 45 -6.50 1.42 -9.18
C SER A 45 -4.99 1.38 -9.40
N HIS A 46 -4.31 0.34 -8.89
CA HIS A 46 -2.85 0.33 -8.77
C HIS A 46 -2.15 -0.47 -9.87
N LEU A 47 -2.87 -1.39 -10.54
CA LEU A 47 -2.35 -2.23 -11.62
C LEU A 47 -3.12 -2.02 -12.95
N ASN A 48 -3.86 -0.93 -13.05
CA ASN A 48 -4.77 -0.66 -14.15
C ASN A 48 -4.16 0.25 -15.23
N LEU A 49 -3.91 -0.30 -16.41
CA LEU A 49 -3.40 0.45 -17.55
C LEU A 49 -4.37 1.52 -18.05
N ASP A 50 -5.67 1.37 -17.78
CA ASP A 50 -6.70 2.37 -18.10
C ASP A 50 -6.76 3.52 -17.07
N TYR A 51 -5.93 3.47 -16.02
CA TYR A 51 -5.80 4.49 -14.99
C TYR A 51 -4.32 4.74 -14.62
N PRO A 52 -3.50 5.22 -15.56
CA PRO A 52 -2.04 5.15 -15.48
C PRO A 52 -1.40 6.03 -14.39
N TYR A 53 -2.13 7.06 -13.93
CA TYR A 53 -1.61 8.04 -12.96
C TYR A 53 -1.45 7.49 -11.54
N HIS A 54 -2.05 6.34 -11.24
CA HIS A 54 -1.99 5.71 -9.92
C HIS A 54 -1.26 4.36 -9.94
N LEU A 55 -0.58 4.03 -11.04
CA LEU A 55 0.15 2.77 -11.16
C LEU A 55 1.24 2.65 -10.11
N VAL A 56 1.33 1.46 -9.51
CA VAL A 56 2.49 1.07 -8.70
C VAL A 56 3.60 0.71 -9.65
N LYS A 57 4.63 1.57 -9.71
CA LYS A 57 5.83 1.35 -10.53
C LYS A 57 6.99 0.81 -9.70
N GLN A 58 7.17 1.40 -8.52
CA GLN A 58 8.25 1.08 -7.61
C GLN A 58 7.72 1.04 -6.18
N CYS A 59 8.23 0.09 -5.41
CA CYS A 59 7.94 -0.08 -3.99
C CYS A 59 9.24 0.08 -3.20
N ILE A 60 9.17 0.75 -2.05
CA ILE A 60 10.23 0.57 -1.06
C ILE A 60 10.15 -0.83 -0.49
N ILE A 61 11.27 -1.35 0.02
CA ILE A 61 11.35 -2.71 0.56
C ILE A 61 11.46 -2.63 2.07
N ALA A 62 10.54 -3.26 2.79
CA ALA A 62 10.61 -3.40 4.26
C ALA A 62 11.07 -4.81 4.63
N GLU A 63 11.84 -4.95 5.71
CA GLU A 63 12.22 -6.27 6.25
C GLU A 63 10.97 -7.10 6.59
N LYS A 64 9.96 -6.45 7.16
CA LYS A 64 8.67 -7.03 7.54
C LYS A 64 7.60 -5.94 7.59
N PHE A 65 6.34 -6.28 7.34
CA PHE A 65 5.21 -5.38 7.58
C PHE A 65 4.84 -5.27 9.06
N GLU A 66 5.72 -4.63 9.82
CA GLU A 66 5.54 -4.34 11.24
C GLU A 66 6.01 -2.91 11.56
N ILE A 67 5.33 -2.23 12.49
CA ILE A 67 5.71 -0.86 12.87
C ILE A 67 7.11 -0.90 13.52
N GLY A 68 8.01 -0.02 13.07
CA GLY A 68 9.39 0.02 13.50
C GLY A 68 10.35 -0.86 12.68
N SER A 69 9.85 -1.73 11.80
CA SER A 69 10.68 -2.48 10.86
C SER A 69 11.47 -1.56 9.96
N LYS A 70 12.71 -1.95 9.68
CA LYS A 70 13.59 -1.18 8.79
C LYS A 70 13.10 -1.30 7.35
N VAL A 71 13.34 -0.24 6.59
CA VAL A 71 13.30 -0.28 5.13
C VAL A 71 14.71 -0.33 4.57
N GLU A 72 14.88 -1.07 3.48
CA GLU A 72 16.16 -1.26 2.82
C GLU A 72 16.67 0.07 2.24
N MET A 73 17.95 0.33 2.47
CA MET A 73 18.63 1.56 2.08
C MET A 73 19.86 1.21 1.25
N SER A 74 20.11 2.01 0.22
CA SER A 74 21.38 2.10 -0.51
C SER A 74 22.09 3.40 -0.15
N GLU A 75 23.30 3.62 -0.67
CA GLU A 75 24.07 4.86 -0.47
C GLU A 75 23.29 6.12 -0.93
N GLY A 76 22.39 5.98 -1.91
CA GLY A 76 21.60 7.07 -2.47
C GLY A 76 20.22 7.28 -1.84
N GLY A 77 19.81 6.49 -0.83
CA GLY A 77 18.49 6.56 -0.23
C GLY A 77 17.78 5.20 -0.21
N PHE A 78 16.46 5.17 -0.40
CA PHE A 78 15.72 3.91 -0.40
C PHE A 78 16.18 2.98 -1.54
N LEU A 79 16.29 1.69 -1.23
CA LEU A 79 16.32 0.66 -2.26
C LEU A 79 14.88 0.37 -2.69
N PHE A 80 14.66 0.24 -4.00
CA PHE A 80 13.34 0.02 -4.57
C PHE A 80 13.26 -1.35 -5.25
N ALA A 81 12.11 -1.99 -5.11
CA ALA A 81 11.67 -3.08 -5.97
C ALA A 81 10.79 -2.53 -7.09
N GLU A 82 10.89 -3.08 -8.28
CA GLU A 82 10.13 -2.68 -9.46
C GLU A 82 8.97 -3.64 -9.75
N MET A 83 7.96 -3.10 -10.42
CA MET A 83 6.84 -3.90 -10.94
C MET A 83 7.19 -4.45 -12.32
N ASP A 84 7.07 -5.77 -12.52
CA ASP A 84 7.12 -6.35 -13.86
C ASP A 84 5.90 -5.87 -14.68
N PRO A 85 6.09 -5.32 -15.90
CA PRO A 85 4.99 -4.84 -16.73
C PRO A 85 3.89 -5.87 -17.03
N SER A 86 4.19 -7.16 -17.00
CA SER A 86 3.23 -8.25 -17.20
C SER A 86 2.18 -8.36 -16.09
N ASN A 87 2.43 -7.76 -14.92
CA ASN A 87 1.46 -7.70 -13.82
C ASN A 87 0.38 -6.64 -14.00
N TYR A 88 0.51 -5.76 -14.98
CA TYR A 88 -0.52 -4.78 -15.29
C TYR A 88 -1.63 -5.36 -16.17
N GLN A 89 -2.86 -4.88 -15.97
CA GLN A 89 -4.03 -5.29 -16.74
C GLN A 89 -4.91 -4.10 -17.11
N HIS A 90 -5.80 -4.29 -18.08
CA HIS A 90 -6.87 -3.35 -18.39
C HIS A 90 -8.11 -3.71 -17.56
N TYR A 91 -8.41 -2.93 -16.52
CA TYR A 91 -9.60 -3.12 -15.68
C TYR A 91 -10.78 -2.22 -16.10
N GLY A 92 -10.61 -1.44 -17.17
CA GLY A 92 -11.54 -0.41 -17.60
C GLY A 92 -11.39 0.89 -16.82
N LYS A 93 -12.22 1.88 -17.18
CA LYS A 93 -12.21 3.20 -16.57
C LYS A 93 -12.37 3.12 -15.04
N TYR A 94 -11.47 3.75 -14.31
CA TYR A 94 -11.54 3.88 -12.86
C TYR A 94 -12.02 5.27 -12.46
N ASP A 95 -13.17 5.37 -11.79
CA ASP A 95 -13.67 6.60 -11.20
C ASP A 95 -13.23 6.69 -9.73
N TYR A 96 -12.17 7.44 -9.46
CA TYR A 96 -11.62 7.57 -8.12
C TYR A 96 -12.64 8.16 -7.13
N THR A 97 -13.37 9.20 -7.52
CA THR A 97 -14.33 9.90 -6.64
C THR A 97 -15.46 8.96 -6.25
N GLN A 98 -16.06 8.27 -7.22
CA GLN A 98 -17.14 7.33 -6.95
C GLN A 98 -16.66 6.17 -6.07
N ASN A 99 -15.49 5.61 -6.34
CA ASN A 99 -14.94 4.51 -5.55
C ASN A 99 -14.61 4.93 -4.10
N LEU A 100 -14.07 6.13 -3.90
CA LEU A 100 -13.84 6.68 -2.57
C LEU A 100 -15.16 6.86 -1.81
N GLN A 101 -16.18 7.41 -2.46
CA GLN A 101 -17.50 7.58 -1.85
C GLN A 101 -18.12 6.23 -1.46
N ASN A 102 -17.97 5.22 -2.32
CA ASN A 102 -18.44 3.85 -2.04
C ASN A 102 -17.75 3.27 -0.80
N MET A 103 -16.43 3.45 -0.66
CA MET A 103 -15.68 3.01 0.52
C MET A 103 -16.14 3.73 1.79
N ILE A 104 -16.26 5.07 1.75
CA ILE A 104 -16.75 5.87 2.90
C ILE A 104 -18.13 5.39 3.34
N ASN A 105 -19.03 5.14 2.39
CA ASN A 105 -20.38 4.64 2.67
C ASN A 105 -20.36 3.22 3.26
N ALA A 106 -19.49 2.34 2.77
CA ALA A 106 -19.32 0.99 3.31
C ALA A 106 -18.82 1.02 4.77
N VAL A 107 -17.81 1.84 5.07
CA VAL A 107 -17.29 2.02 6.43
C VAL A 107 -18.35 2.60 7.37
N LYS A 108 -19.12 3.60 6.92
CA LYS A 108 -20.25 4.15 7.70
C LYS A 108 -21.27 3.06 8.05
N LYS A 109 -21.69 2.25 7.07
CA LYS A 109 -22.63 1.14 7.30
C LYS A 109 -22.09 0.13 8.31
N ILE A 110 -20.80 -0.22 8.23
CA ILE A 110 -20.17 -1.14 9.19
C ILE A 110 -20.20 -0.54 10.60
N ARG A 111 -19.83 0.73 10.74
CA ARG A 111 -19.83 1.44 12.03
C ARG A 111 -21.24 1.51 12.63
N ASP A 112 -22.22 1.89 11.81
CA ASP A 112 -23.59 2.10 12.27
C ASP A 112 -24.27 0.75 12.63
N ASN A 113 -23.86 -0.36 12.00
CA ASN A 113 -24.31 -1.72 12.33
C ASN A 113 -23.52 -2.38 13.48
N ASN A 114 -22.40 -1.82 13.92
CA ASN A 114 -21.57 -2.40 14.98
C ASN A 114 -20.90 -1.29 15.83
N PRO A 115 -21.67 -0.64 16.73
CA PRO A 115 -21.25 0.59 17.42
C PRO A 115 -20.06 0.43 18.37
N ASN A 116 -19.64 -0.81 18.68
CA ASN A 116 -18.54 -1.10 19.60
C ASN A 116 -17.21 -1.49 18.92
N SER A 117 -17.11 -1.48 17.58
CA SER A 117 -15.99 -2.16 16.89
C SER A 117 -14.72 -1.33 16.65
N LEU A 118 -14.70 -0.01 16.89
CA LEU A 118 -13.51 0.83 16.66
C LEU A 118 -13.41 2.01 17.64
N ASP A 119 -13.29 1.76 18.94
CA ASP A 119 -12.74 2.76 19.88
C ASP A 119 -11.43 2.24 20.50
N ASN A 120 -10.36 2.26 19.70
CA ASN A 120 -8.98 2.11 20.19
C ASN A 120 -8.18 3.41 20.02
N SER A 121 -8.85 4.57 19.92
CA SER A 121 -8.17 5.87 19.79
C SER A 121 -8.03 6.64 21.12
N LYS A 122 -8.38 6.01 22.25
CA LYS A 122 -8.15 6.56 23.59
C LYS A 122 -7.57 5.52 24.54
N LYS A 123 -6.26 5.31 24.44
CA LYS A 123 -5.34 4.84 25.49
C LYS A 123 -3.96 4.91 24.83
N ASP A 124 -3.13 5.90 25.17
CA ASP A 124 -2.30 5.84 26.36
C ASP A 124 -1.87 7.25 26.84
N PRO A 125 -1.37 7.38 28.10
CA PRO A 125 -1.43 8.59 28.92
C PRO A 125 -0.46 9.72 28.57
#